data_AF-A0A1S2NA16-F1
#
_entry.id   AF-A0A1S2NA16-F1
#
_cell.length_a   1.000
_cell.length_b   1.000
_cell.length_c   1.000
_cell.angle_alpha   90.00
_cell.angle_beta   90.00
_cell.angle_gamma   90.00
#
_symmetry.space_group_name_H-M   'P 1'
#
loop_
_entity.id
_entity.type
_entity.pdbx_description
1 polymer ?
#
loop_
_entity_poly.entity_id
_entity_poly.type
_entity_poly.pdbx_seq_one_letter_code
_entity_poly.pdbx_strand_id
1 'polypeptide(L)'
;MTISTPRTTPSEPRSQDALLVASLLHLMSNYTTRGDGEQPCVKLASVIERHLCALSRLPNIDPVLRATCEQLADQWAVVVDAKLPPPAPVRQPLLARFMKGGWTGKAAPLAG
;
A
#
# COMPACT_ATOMS: atom_id res chain seq x y z
N MET A 1 -28.55 -25.50 45.31
CA MET A 1 -27.55 -24.44 45.08
C MET A 1 -27.41 -24.27 43.58
N THR A 2 -28.08 -23.26 43.02
CA THR A 2 -28.04 -22.95 41.57
C THR A 2 -26.85 -22.02 41.30
N ILE A 3 -25.87 -22.51 40.57
CA ILE A 3 -24.70 -21.73 40.15
C ILE A 3 -25.13 -20.90 38.94
N SER A 4 -25.32 -19.59 39.16
CA SER A 4 -25.54 -18.62 38.08
C SER A 4 -24.20 -18.36 37.39
N THR A 5 -23.97 -19.03 36.26
CA THR A 5 -22.85 -18.72 35.37
C THR A 5 -23.03 -17.31 34.78
N PRO A 6 -22.01 -16.42 34.87
CA PRO A 6 -22.09 -15.10 34.25
C PRO A 6 -22.11 -15.25 32.72
N ARG A 7 -23.15 -14.67 32.11
CA ARG A 7 -23.31 -14.59 30.66
C ARG A 7 -22.34 -13.55 30.14
N THR A 8 -21.23 -13.97 29.54
CA THR A 8 -20.33 -13.08 28.79
C THR A 8 -21.11 -12.53 27.59
N THR A 9 -21.47 -11.26 27.65
CA THR A 9 -22.02 -10.51 26.51
C THR A 9 -20.91 -10.31 25.48
N PRO A 10 -21.14 -10.55 24.17
CA PRO A 10 -20.11 -10.37 23.15
C PRO A 10 -19.91 -8.87 22.91
N SER A 11 -18.96 -8.27 23.65
CA SER A 11 -18.40 -6.96 23.33
C SER A 11 -17.20 -7.11 22.38
N GLU A 12 -17.27 -8.06 21.45
CA GLU A 12 -16.15 -8.50 20.60
C GLU A 12 -15.73 -7.53 19.47
N PRO A 13 -16.63 -6.80 18.76
CA PRO A 13 -16.20 -6.03 17.59
C PRO A 13 -15.30 -4.83 17.96
N ARG A 14 -15.60 -4.15 19.07
CA ARG A 14 -14.81 -3.01 19.54
C ARG A 14 -13.41 -3.43 20.02
N SER A 15 -13.30 -4.61 20.62
CA SER A 15 -12.01 -5.17 21.04
C SER A 15 -11.16 -5.59 19.86
N GLN A 16 -11.78 -6.08 18.78
CA GLN A 16 -11.07 -6.46 17.55
C GLN A 16 -10.45 -5.25 16.83
N ASP A 17 -11.20 -4.16 16.68
CA ASP A 17 -10.69 -2.93 16.05
C ASP A 17 -9.48 -2.37 16.79
N ALA A 18 -9.53 -2.37 18.12
CA ALA A 18 -8.42 -1.94 18.97
C ALA A 18 -7.18 -2.83 18.79
N LEU A 19 -7.36 -4.15 18.65
CA LEU A 19 -6.25 -5.09 18.40
C LEU A 19 -5.64 -4.90 17.00
N LEU A 20 -6.46 -4.61 15.99
CA LEU A 20 -5.98 -4.31 14.64
C LEU A 20 -5.14 -3.03 14.63
N VAL A 21 -5.61 -1.98 15.32
CA VAL A 21 -4.85 -0.73 15.44
C VAL A 21 -3.57 -0.94 16.25
N ALA A 22 -3.60 -1.69 17.35
CA ALA A 22 -2.39 -2.02 18.12
C ALA A 22 -1.36 -2.78 17.28
N SER A 23 -1.80 -3.76 16.49
CA SER A 23 -0.94 -4.52 15.57
C SER A 23 -0.32 -3.61 14.50
N LEU A 24 -1.09 -2.66 13.99
CA LEU A 24 -0.64 -1.71 12.98
C LEU A 24 0.38 -0.71 13.55
N LEU A 25 0.15 -0.20 14.76
CA LEU A 25 1.13 0.64 15.48
C LEU A 25 2.43 -0.12 15.75
N HIS A 26 2.33 -1.40 16.11
CA HIS A 26 3.51 -2.26 16.28
C HIS A 26 4.30 -2.43 14.96
N LEU A 27 3.58 -2.64 13.86
CA LEU A 27 4.18 -2.75 12.53
C LEU A 27 4.87 -1.45 12.10
N MET A 28 4.24 -0.31 12.36
CA MET A 28 4.80 1.03 12.14
C MET A 28 6.08 1.23 12.95
N SER A 29 6.07 0.87 14.24
CA SER A 29 7.26 0.94 15.09
C SER A 29 8.41 0.11 14.53
N ASN A 30 8.16 -1.15 14.16
CA ASN A 30 9.16 -2.03 13.56
C ASN A 30 9.71 -1.48 12.23
N TYR A 31 8.86 -0.84 11.42
CA TYR A 31 9.31 -0.17 10.19
C TYR A 31 10.29 0.96 10.48
N THR A 32 9.98 1.81 11.46
CA THR A 32 10.84 2.96 11.82
C THR A 32 12.17 2.53 12.44
N THR A 33 12.20 1.44 13.22
CA THR A 33 13.43 0.94 13.87
C THR A 33 14.42 0.32 12.88
N ARG A 34 13.98 -0.17 11.72
CA ARG A 34 14.85 -0.76 10.69
C ARG A 34 15.61 0.28 9.85
N GLY A 35 15.40 1.56 10.13
CA GLY A 35 15.67 2.70 9.24
C GLY A 35 17.13 3.11 8.96
N ASP A 36 18.15 2.51 9.60
CA ASP A 36 19.54 2.96 9.42
C ASP A 36 20.46 2.00 8.65
N GLY A 37 20.03 0.75 8.37
CA GLY A 37 20.91 -0.27 7.77
C GLY A 37 20.29 -1.14 6.68
N GLU A 38 18.96 -1.25 6.61
CA GLU A 38 18.26 -1.98 5.55
C GLU A 38 17.60 -1.00 4.56
N GLN A 39 17.56 -1.39 3.28
CA GLN A 39 16.80 -0.64 2.26
C GLN A 39 15.34 -0.46 2.71
N PRO A 40 14.81 0.78 2.73
CA PRO A 40 13.46 1.04 3.19
C PRO A 40 12.47 0.25 2.32
N CYS A 41 11.73 -0.66 2.96
CA CYS A 41 10.80 -1.54 2.26
C CYS A 41 9.54 -0.74 1.87
N VAL A 42 9.54 -0.11 0.69
CA VAL A 42 8.41 0.66 0.13
C VAL A 42 7.12 -0.16 0.14
N LYS A 43 7.23 -1.47 -0.08
CA LYS A 43 6.10 -2.40 -0.03
C LYS A 43 5.48 -2.47 1.36
N LEU A 44 6.28 -2.46 2.43
CA LEU A 44 5.78 -2.48 3.80
C LEU A 44 5.10 -1.15 4.16
N ALA A 45 5.67 -0.02 3.74
CA ALA A 45 5.05 1.29 3.90
C ALA A 45 3.69 1.38 3.18
N SER A 46 3.61 0.85 1.95
CA SER A 46 2.36 0.80 1.17
C SER A 46 1.30 -0.08 1.83
N VAL A 47 1.71 -1.17 2.48
CA VAL A 47 0.80 -2.04 3.23
C VAL A 47 0.25 -1.32 4.45
N ILE A 48 1.08 -0.59 5.20
CA ILE A 48 0.65 0.16 6.38
C ILE A 48 -0.39 1.22 5.99
N GLU A 49 -0.10 2.04 4.98
CA GLU A 49 -1.02 3.06 4.46
C GLU A 49 -2.37 2.44 4.06
N ARG A 50 -2.36 1.38 3.25
CA ARG A 50 -3.59 0.74 2.79
C ARG A 50 -4.43 0.15 3.92
N HIS A 51 -3.82 -0.36 4.98
CA HIS A 51 -4.54 -0.90 6.14
C HIS A 51 -5.15 0.23 6.99
N LEU A 52 -4.44 1.35 7.17
CA LEU A 52 -5.00 2.54 7.83
C LEU A 52 -6.23 3.05 7.08
N CYS A 53 -6.13 3.12 5.75
CA CYS A 53 -7.22 3.56 4.86
C CYS A 53 -8.42 2.59 4.87
N ALA A 54 -8.18 1.29 5.06
CA ALA A 54 -9.25 0.29 5.19
C ALA A 54 -9.95 0.38 6.55
N LEU A 55 -9.19 0.55 7.63
CA LEU A 55 -9.73 0.66 8.99
C LEU A 55 -10.60 1.92 9.17
N SER A 56 -10.18 3.07 8.62
CA SER A 56 -10.98 4.29 8.70
C SER A 56 -12.35 4.18 8.01
N ARG A 57 -12.49 3.28 7.04
CA ARG A 57 -13.72 3.04 6.28
C ARG A 57 -14.65 2.02 6.92
N LEU A 58 -14.28 1.39 8.03
CA LEU A 58 -15.12 0.39 8.68
C LEU A 58 -16.41 1.03 9.23
N PRO A 59 -17.58 0.41 8.99
CA PRO A 59 -18.82 0.85 9.62
C PRO A 59 -18.75 0.53 11.12
N ASN A 60 -19.05 1.52 11.97
CA ASN A 60 -19.07 1.44 13.44
C ASN A 60 -17.72 1.51 14.18
N ILE A 61 -16.62 1.84 13.50
CA ILE A 61 -15.37 2.20 14.19
C ILE A 61 -15.58 3.45 15.06
N ASP A 62 -14.92 3.50 16.22
CA ASP A 62 -14.93 4.66 17.10
C ASP A 62 -14.45 5.93 16.34
N PRO A 63 -15.14 7.08 16.49
CA PRO A 63 -14.81 8.28 15.70
C PRO A 63 -13.40 8.81 15.96
N VAL A 64 -12.87 8.65 17.18
CA VAL A 64 -11.49 9.05 17.50
C VAL A 64 -10.50 8.11 16.81
N LEU A 65 -10.80 6.81 16.84
CA LEU A 65 -9.97 5.80 16.18
C LEU A 65 -9.99 5.99 14.65
N ARG A 66 -11.14 6.34 14.07
CA ARG A 66 -11.26 6.70 12.66
C ARG A 66 -10.37 7.87 12.30
N ALA A 67 -10.51 8.99 13.00
CA ALA A 67 -9.72 10.20 12.74
C ALA A 67 -8.22 9.93 12.88
N THR A 68 -7.84 9.10 13.85
CA THR A 68 -6.45 8.66 14.04
C THR A 68 -5.96 7.84 12.85
N CYS A 69 -6.75 6.87 12.37
CA CYS A 69 -6.41 6.08 11.18
C CYS A 69 -6.29 6.94 9.92
N GLU A 70 -7.18 7.93 9.72
CA GLU A 70 -7.12 8.87 8.60
C GLU A 70 -5.85 9.72 8.65
N GLN A 71 -5.57 10.34 9.79
CA GLN A 71 -4.36 11.16 9.98
C GLN A 71 -3.08 10.34 9.74
N LEU A 72 -3.03 9.12 10.25
CA LEU A 72 -1.88 8.24 10.03
C LEU A 72 -1.79 7.83 8.55
N ALA A 73 -2.90 7.57 7.86
CA ALA A 73 -2.88 7.24 6.44
C ALA A 73 -2.26 8.37 5.61
N ASP A 74 -2.63 9.62 5.87
CA ASP A 74 -2.04 10.79 5.19
C ASP A 74 -0.54 10.92 5.44
N GLN A 75 -0.09 10.72 6.68
CA GLN A 75 1.34 10.74 7.01
C GLN A 75 2.11 9.65 6.25
N TRP A 76 1.55 8.44 6.17
CA TRP A 76 2.19 7.33 5.47
C TRP A 76 2.14 7.46 3.95
N ALA A 77 1.13 8.12 3.39
CA ALA A 77 1.09 8.43 1.96
C ALA A 77 2.33 9.25 1.54
N VAL A 78 2.74 10.23 2.35
CA VAL A 78 3.98 11.00 2.12
C VAL A 78 5.22 10.11 2.20
N VAL A 79 5.28 9.18 3.16
CA VAL A 79 6.40 8.23 3.30
C VAL A 79 6.49 7.28 2.11
N VAL A 80 5.36 6.80 1.61
CA VAL A 80 5.29 5.93 0.43
C VAL A 80 5.71 6.71 -0.82
N ASP A 81 5.19 7.92 -1.02
CA ASP A 81 5.51 8.76 -2.17
C ASP A 81 6.99 9.16 -2.21
N ALA A 82 7.56 9.56 -1.07
CA ALA A 82 8.98 9.89 -0.97
C ALA A 82 9.93 8.70 -1.24
N LYS A 83 9.42 7.47 -1.16
CA LYS A 83 10.19 6.24 -1.37
C LYS A 83 9.84 5.53 -2.67
N LEU A 84 8.79 5.96 -3.37
CA LEU A 84 8.50 5.48 -4.72
C LEU A 84 9.64 5.91 -5.64
N PRO A 85 10.23 4.98 -6.43
CA PRO A 85 11.22 5.37 -7.41
C PRO A 85 10.58 6.36 -8.39
N PRO A 86 11.32 7.39 -8.83
CA PRO A 86 10.80 8.35 -9.78
C PRO A 86 10.22 7.62 -10.99
N PRO A 87 9.09 8.08 -11.55
CA PRO A 87 8.41 7.41 -12.65
C PRO A 87 9.45 7.15 -13.74
N ALA A 88 9.69 5.87 -14.02
CA ALA A 88 10.68 5.48 -15.01
C ALA A 88 10.40 6.25 -16.29
N PRO A 89 11.40 6.90 -16.91
CA PRO A 89 11.20 7.65 -18.14
C PRO A 89 10.49 6.72 -19.11
N VAL A 90 9.32 7.18 -19.58
CA VAL A 90 8.36 6.42 -20.41
C VAL A 90 9.17 5.62 -21.42
N ARG A 91 9.38 4.32 -21.12
CA ARG A 91 10.14 3.46 -22.00
C ARG A 91 9.34 3.41 -23.28
N GLN A 92 9.90 4.06 -24.31
CA GLN A 92 9.33 4.13 -25.64
C GLN A 92 8.78 2.75 -25.98
N PRO A 93 7.51 2.64 -26.40
CA PRO A 93 6.89 1.34 -26.63
C PRO A 93 7.80 0.55 -27.55
N LEU A 94 8.14 -0.68 -27.16
CA LEU A 94 9.04 -1.56 -27.92
C LEU A 94 8.66 -1.63 -29.41
N LEU A 95 7.38 -1.41 -29.73
CA LEU A 95 6.80 -1.26 -31.08
C LEU A 95 7.42 -0.15 -31.93
N ALA A 96 7.84 0.98 -31.34
CA ALA A 96 8.51 2.07 -32.06
C ALA A 96 9.90 1.65 -32.59
N ARG A 97 10.55 0.67 -31.95
CA ARG A 97 11.84 0.13 -32.39
C ARG A 97 11.69 -0.85 -33.56
N PHE A 98 10.54 -1.52 -33.68
CA PHE A 98 10.26 -2.43 -34.80
C PHE A 98 9.81 -1.70 -36.06
N MET A 99 9.11 -0.56 -35.94
CA MET A 99 8.68 0.25 -37.09
C MET A 99 9.81 1.01 -37.78
N LYS A 100 10.97 1.20 -37.13
CA LYS A 100 12.16 1.84 -37.72
C LYS A 100 13.08 0.87 -38.49
N GLY A 101 12.78 -0.44 -38.47
CA GLY A 101 13.63 -1.48 -39.05
C GLY A 101 13.04 -2.28 -40.21
N GLY A 102 11.83 -1.98 -40.68
CA GLY A 102 11.12 -2.80 -41.67
C GLY A 102 11.08 -2.20 -43.07
N TRP A 103 11.79 -2.84 -44.01
CA TRP A 103 11.62 -2.79 -45.47
C TRP A 103 12.41 -1.74 -46.26
N THR A 104 13.70 -2.02 -46.44
CA THR A 104 14.48 -1.59 -47.61
C THR A 104 13.92 -2.30 -48.85
N GLY A 105 12.97 -1.65 -49.52
CA GLY A 105 12.43 -2.08 -50.81
C GLY A 105 13.52 -2.02 -51.87
N LYS A 106 14.05 -3.19 -52.22
CA LYS A 106 14.96 -3.46 -53.33
C LYS A 106 14.30 -3.03 -54.65
N ALA A 107 14.55 -1.79 -55.09
CA ALA A 107 14.26 -1.37 -56.46
C ALA A 107 15.32 -1.98 -57.39
N ALA A 108 14.93 -2.98 -58.16
CA ALA A 108 15.70 -3.49 -59.29
C ALA A 108 15.61 -2.48 -60.47
N PRO A 109 16.70 -2.23 -61.22
CA PRO A 109 16.63 -1.42 -62.42
C PRO A 109 16.09 -2.27 -63.57
N LEU A 110 15.09 -1.77 -64.29
CA LEU A 110 14.68 -2.31 -65.59
C LEU A 110 15.09 -1.28 -66.64
N ALA A 111 16.20 -1.56 -67.32
CA ALA A 111 16.58 -0.93 -68.58
C ALA A 111 16.27 -1.93 -69.70
N GLY A 112 15.55 -1.49 -70.71
CA GLY A 112 15.15 -2.25 -71.89
C GLY A 112 14.18 -1.44 -72.73
#